data_AF-A0A7W7DIQ5-F1
#
_entry.id   AF-A0A7W7DIQ5-F1
#
_cell.length_a   1.000
_cell.length_b   1.000
_cell.length_c   1.000
_cell.angle_alpha   90.00
_cell.angle_beta   90.00
_cell.angle_gamma   90.00
#
_symmetry.space_group_name_H-M   'P 1'
#
loop_
_entity.id
_entity.type
_entity.pdbx_description
1 polymer ?
#
loop_
_entity_poly.entity_id
_entity_poly.type
_entity_poly.pdbx_seq_one_letter_code
_entity_poly.pdbx_strand_id
1 'polypeptide(L)'
;MVMVTADELEQAETDAEEAQQSLRDAERRYSRSPGSADAYERHQEAIGRAEHAKVRAKVLREEWEQQKVVREARAAAGEAAAREMAGTVAELGSSRLAAVRAVVEAERAMGRALAALDAHDRAVRAAGAELERRGLRHQDDEETGANLDGSAWIAGVKWPLVDAGGVLGRCLSERVTEVWPRHPLARAVWPPYGGLSAVEGRDVLLGLVRAERRR
;
A
#
# COMPACT_ATOMS: atom_id res chain seq x y z
N MET A 1 8.66 31.98 18.11
CA MET A 1 9.85 32.26 17.28
C MET A 1 9.35 33.08 16.11
N VAL A 2 9.65 34.38 16.07
CA VAL A 2 9.21 35.27 15.00
C VAL A 2 10.04 34.94 13.76
N MET A 3 9.37 34.76 12.62
CA MET A 3 10.03 34.35 11.39
C MET A 3 10.55 35.59 10.70
N VAL A 4 11.87 35.69 10.49
CA VAL A 4 12.46 36.82 9.76
C VAL A 4 12.16 36.60 8.28
N THR A 5 11.70 37.66 7.62
CA THR A 5 11.41 37.70 6.19
C THR A 5 12.57 38.36 5.43
N ALA A 6 12.67 38.10 4.12
CA ALA A 6 13.68 38.74 3.27
C ALA A 6 13.50 40.27 3.29
N ASP A 7 12.24 40.70 3.22
CA ASP A 7 11.83 42.10 3.23
C ASP A 7 12.23 42.81 4.55
N GLU A 8 12.13 42.14 5.70
CA GLU A 8 12.57 42.69 6.99
C GLU A 8 14.09 42.86 7.08
N LEU A 9 14.86 41.94 6.47
CA LEU A 9 16.32 42.06 6.40
C LEU A 9 16.72 43.19 5.46
N GLU A 10 16.12 43.27 4.28
CA GLU A 10 16.37 44.33 3.29
C GLU A 10 16.04 45.72 3.86
N GLN A 11 14.90 45.84 4.56
CA GLN A 11 14.54 47.09 5.24
C GLN A 11 15.55 47.46 6.33
N ALA A 12 16.02 46.49 7.13
CA ALA A 12 16.99 46.78 8.18
C ALA A 12 18.39 47.14 7.63
N GLU A 13 18.81 46.53 6.51
CA GLU A 13 20.04 46.91 5.81
C GLU A 13 19.94 48.32 5.23
N THR A 14 18.80 48.66 4.61
CA THR A 14 18.50 50.00 4.11
C THR A 14 18.50 51.04 5.25
N ASP A 15 17.81 50.76 6.36
CA ASP A 15 17.78 51.62 7.55
C ASP A 15 19.21 51.88 8.09
N ALA A 16 20.09 50.86 8.04
CA ALA A 16 21.48 50.98 8.49
C ALA A 16 22.34 51.84 7.56
N GLU A 17 22.14 51.73 6.25
CA GLU A 17 22.81 52.57 5.25
C GLU A 17 22.37 54.04 5.38
N GLU A 18 21.07 54.29 5.52
CA GLU A 18 20.52 55.64 5.73
C GLU A 18 21.01 56.27 7.03
N ALA A 19 21.08 55.50 8.12
CA ALA A 19 21.59 55.97 9.40
C ALA A 19 23.10 56.28 9.35
N GLN A 20 23.90 55.48 8.63
CA GLN A 20 25.32 55.78 8.39
C GLN A 20 25.51 57.04 7.56
N GLN A 21 24.68 57.24 6.53
CA GLN A 21 24.75 58.45 5.72
C GLN A 21 24.40 59.69 6.56
N SER A 22 23.37 59.60 7.41
CA SER A 22 22.99 60.65 8.36
C SER A 22 24.10 60.99 9.35
N LEU A 23 24.83 59.97 9.86
CA LEU A 23 26.00 60.17 10.71
C LEU A 23 27.11 60.94 9.99
N ARG A 24 27.45 60.55 8.75
CA ARG A 24 28.47 61.26 7.95
C ARG A 24 28.08 62.73 7.71
N ASP A 25 26.80 63.01 7.49
CA ASP A 25 26.32 64.37 7.30
C ASP A 25 26.36 65.19 8.61
N ALA A 26 26.03 64.56 9.74
CA ALA A 26 26.14 65.17 11.06
C ALA A 26 27.61 65.45 11.45
N GLU A 27 28.53 64.52 11.19
CA GLU A 27 29.98 64.66 11.39
C GLU A 27 30.54 65.84 10.59
N ARG A 28 30.14 65.98 9.32
CA ARG A 28 30.53 67.10 8.46
C ARG A 28 30.05 68.43 9.00
N ARG A 29 28.81 68.49 9.53
CA ARG A 29 28.25 69.71 10.14
C ARG A 29 28.96 70.08 11.44
N TYR A 30 29.19 69.10 12.30
CA TYR A 30 29.90 69.31 13.57
C TYR A 30 31.34 69.79 13.33
N SER A 31 32.04 69.18 12.38
CA SER A 31 33.41 69.57 12.01
C SER A 31 33.52 71.00 11.46
N ARG A 32 32.44 71.51 10.83
CA ARG A 32 32.36 72.89 10.34
C ARG A 32 31.98 73.90 11.43
N SER A 33 31.40 73.45 12.55
CA SER A 33 30.97 74.32 13.65
C SER A 33 31.10 73.64 15.02
N PRO A 34 32.33 73.36 15.49
CA PRO A 34 32.58 72.54 16.69
C PRO A 34 32.15 73.20 18.01
N GLY A 35 31.85 74.50 18.02
CA GLY A 35 31.32 75.22 19.18
C GLY A 35 29.79 75.28 19.28
N SER A 36 29.06 74.70 18.31
CA SER A 36 27.59 74.71 18.33
C SER A 36 27.03 73.52 19.12
N ALA A 37 26.26 73.80 20.17
CA ALA A 37 25.59 72.78 20.98
C ALA A 37 24.62 71.93 20.14
N ASP A 38 23.83 72.54 19.25
CA ASP A 38 22.91 71.83 18.34
C ASP A 38 23.66 70.88 17.38
N ALA A 39 24.84 71.28 16.90
CA ALA A 39 25.64 70.43 16.02
C ALA A 39 26.22 69.22 16.77
N TYR A 40 26.58 69.38 18.04
CA TYR A 40 27.06 68.29 18.90
C TYR A 40 25.93 67.32 19.25
N GLU A 41 24.76 67.81 19.67
CA GLU A 41 23.60 66.98 20.01
C GLU A 41 23.15 66.13 18.83
N ARG A 42 23.01 66.73 17.63
CA ARG A 42 22.65 65.99 16.41
C ARG A 42 23.67 64.94 16.01
N HIS A 43 24.95 65.20 16.26
CA HIS A 43 26.01 64.23 16.01
C HIS A 43 25.92 63.04 16.97
N GLN A 44 25.69 63.28 18.27
CA GLN A 44 25.47 62.21 19.25
C GLN A 44 24.22 61.37 18.94
N GLU A 45 23.11 62.01 18.56
CA GLU A 45 21.90 61.30 18.13
C GLU A 45 22.15 60.43 16.88
N ALA A 46 22.91 60.94 15.91
CA ALA A 46 23.22 60.21 14.70
C ALA A 46 24.13 59.00 14.97
N ILE A 47 25.07 59.10 15.92
CA ILE A 47 25.87 57.95 16.39
C ILE A 47 24.95 56.87 16.94
N GLY A 48 24.07 57.22 17.88
CA GLY A 48 23.15 56.25 18.48
C GLY A 48 22.25 55.57 17.45
N ARG A 49 21.68 56.34 16.51
CA ARG A 49 20.85 55.78 15.43
C ARG A 49 21.63 54.84 14.52
N ALA A 50 22.84 55.22 14.11
CA ALA A 50 23.68 54.40 13.24
C ALA A 50 24.13 53.09 13.92
N GLU A 51 24.49 53.14 15.21
CA GLU A 51 24.86 51.95 15.97
C GLU A 51 23.67 51.00 16.14
N HIS A 52 22.49 51.52 16.53
CA HIS A 52 21.29 50.71 16.68
C HIS A 52 20.85 50.05 15.36
N ALA A 53 20.82 50.81 14.26
CA ALA A 53 20.44 50.27 12.95
C ALA A 53 21.44 49.20 12.48
N LYS A 54 22.74 49.43 12.66
CA LYS A 54 23.78 48.44 12.33
C LYS A 54 23.66 47.15 13.16
N VAL A 55 23.41 47.25 14.47
CA VAL A 55 23.21 46.07 15.33
C VAL A 55 21.96 45.31 14.92
N ARG A 56 20.85 46.01 14.64
CA ARG A 56 19.60 45.39 14.17
C ARG A 56 19.78 44.63 12.86
N ALA A 57 20.42 45.25 11.87
CA ALA A 57 20.71 44.60 10.58
C ALA A 57 21.59 43.35 10.76
N LYS A 58 22.62 43.45 11.61
CA LYS A 58 23.50 42.31 11.92
C LYS A 58 22.72 41.14 12.54
N VAL A 59 21.91 41.40 13.57
CA VAL A 59 21.13 40.36 14.26
C VAL A 59 20.14 39.70 13.30
N LEU A 60 19.40 40.49 12.51
CA LEU A 60 18.44 39.95 11.54
C LEU A 60 19.13 39.10 10.46
N ARG A 61 20.34 39.49 10.04
CA ARG A 61 21.12 38.70 9.08
C ARG A 61 21.55 37.36 9.65
N GLU A 62 22.04 37.34 10.89
CA GLU A 62 22.41 36.10 11.59
C GLU A 62 21.19 35.17 11.78
N GLU A 63 20.05 35.74 12.17
CA GLU A 63 18.79 34.99 12.31
C GLU A 63 18.27 34.46 10.97
N TRP A 64 18.35 35.27 9.90
CA TRP A 64 17.94 34.88 8.56
C TRP A 64 18.78 33.71 8.02
N GLU A 65 20.11 33.76 8.15
CA GLU A 65 20.99 32.67 7.72
C GLU A 65 20.71 31.36 8.49
N GLN A 66 20.48 31.45 9.80
CA GLN A 66 20.08 30.29 10.60
C GLN A 66 18.74 29.71 10.12
N GLN A 67 17.75 30.57 9.85
CA GLN A 67 16.45 30.14 9.36
C GLN A 67 16.52 29.55 7.94
N LYS A 68 17.38 30.11 7.08
CA LYS A 68 17.59 29.65 5.70
C LYS A 68 18.08 28.20 5.68
N VAL A 69 19.12 27.88 6.46
CA VAL A 69 19.64 26.51 6.58
C VAL A 69 18.55 25.53 7.05
N VAL A 70 17.75 25.93 8.03
CA VAL A 70 16.63 25.09 8.53
C VAL A 70 15.54 24.91 7.47
N ARG A 71 15.21 25.96 6.72
CA ARG A 71 14.22 25.89 5.63
C ARG A 71 14.69 24.99 4.48
N GLU A 72 15.94 25.13 4.07
CA GLU A 72 16.54 24.28 3.03
C GLU A 72 16.57 22.80 3.46
N ALA A 73 16.97 22.53 4.71
CA ALA A 73 16.93 21.18 5.27
C ALA A 73 15.50 20.61 5.35
N ARG A 74 14.51 21.42 5.74
CA ARG A 74 13.10 21.02 5.75
C ARG A 74 12.53 20.78 4.36
N ALA A 75 12.89 21.61 3.38
CA ALA A 75 12.49 21.45 2.00
C ALA A 75 13.05 20.14 1.41
N ALA A 76 14.35 19.88 1.61
CA ALA A 76 14.98 18.63 1.20
C ALA A 76 14.36 17.39 1.87
N ALA A 77 14.08 17.47 3.19
CA ALA A 77 13.39 16.41 3.92
C ALA A 77 11.96 16.19 3.40
N GLY A 78 11.23 17.27 3.09
CA GLY A 78 9.89 17.23 2.51
C GLY A 78 9.88 16.58 1.12
N GLU A 79 10.84 16.91 0.25
CA GLU A 79 10.99 16.27 -1.05
C GLU A 79 11.32 14.79 -0.94
N ALA A 80 12.22 14.40 -0.03
CA ALA A 80 12.56 13.00 0.20
C ALA A 80 11.33 12.21 0.67
N ALA A 81 10.59 12.74 1.65
CA ALA A 81 9.36 12.14 2.14
C ALA A 81 8.30 12.01 1.03
N ALA A 82 8.12 13.04 0.19
CA ALA A 82 7.18 13.00 -0.93
C ALA A 82 7.55 11.90 -1.95
N ARG A 83 8.84 11.71 -2.25
CA ARG A 83 9.32 10.63 -3.14
C ARG A 83 9.07 9.25 -2.54
N GLU A 84 9.33 9.07 -1.24
CA GLU A 84 9.07 7.82 -0.51
C GLU A 84 7.57 7.49 -0.50
N MET A 85 6.72 8.48 -0.21
CA MET A 85 5.26 8.33 -0.27
C MET A 85 4.79 7.98 -1.68
N ALA A 86 5.33 8.62 -2.72
CA ALA A 86 4.99 8.30 -4.11
C ALA A 86 5.37 6.86 -4.48
N GLY A 87 6.55 6.39 -4.06
CA GLY A 87 6.98 4.99 -4.21
C GLY A 87 6.03 4.02 -3.51
N THR A 88 5.66 4.32 -2.26
CA THR A 88 4.72 3.52 -1.46
C THR A 88 3.34 3.45 -2.12
N VAL A 89 2.82 4.58 -2.63
CA VAL A 89 1.53 4.61 -3.34
C VAL A 89 1.58 3.79 -4.63
N ALA A 90 2.68 3.86 -5.39
CA ALA A 90 2.87 3.05 -6.58
C ALA A 90 2.92 1.54 -6.25
N GLU A 91 3.64 1.17 -5.19
CA GLU A 91 3.68 -0.21 -4.69
C GLU A 91 2.29 -0.70 -4.27
N LEU A 92 1.54 0.10 -3.51
CA LEU A 92 0.16 -0.22 -3.11
C LEU A 92 -0.76 -0.38 -4.32
N GLY A 93 -0.64 0.49 -5.33
CA GLY A 93 -1.39 0.39 -6.58
C GLY A 93 -1.10 -0.90 -7.36
N SER A 94 0.19 -1.26 -7.49
CA SER A 94 0.61 -2.51 -8.14
C SER A 94 0.14 -3.75 -7.37
N SER A 95 0.20 -3.72 -6.04
CA SER A 95 -0.30 -4.77 -5.15
C SER A 95 -1.81 -4.97 -5.30
N ARG A 96 -2.58 -3.86 -5.35
CA ARG A 96 -4.02 -3.90 -5.59
C ARG A 96 -4.36 -4.53 -6.94
N LEU A 97 -3.66 -4.17 -8.01
CA LEU A 97 -3.89 -4.75 -9.34
C LEU A 97 -3.57 -6.26 -9.37
N ALA A 98 -2.47 -6.67 -8.73
CA ALA A 98 -2.13 -8.08 -8.59
C ALA A 98 -3.21 -8.84 -7.80
N ALA A 99 -3.75 -8.25 -6.74
CA ALA A 99 -4.85 -8.81 -5.96
C ALA A 99 -6.12 -9.00 -6.80
N VAL A 100 -6.55 -7.97 -7.54
CA VAL A 100 -7.71 -8.05 -8.43
C VAL A 100 -7.51 -9.12 -9.50
N ARG A 101 -6.33 -9.18 -10.12
CA ARG A 101 -6.00 -10.21 -11.11
C ARG A 101 -6.07 -11.62 -10.51
N ALA A 102 -5.61 -11.80 -9.27
CA ALA A 102 -5.68 -13.08 -8.58
C ALA A 102 -7.14 -13.51 -8.34
N VAL A 103 -8.03 -12.58 -7.99
CA VAL A 103 -9.48 -12.86 -7.83
C VAL A 103 -10.12 -13.27 -9.16
N VAL A 104 -9.88 -12.52 -10.24
CA VAL A 104 -10.44 -12.85 -11.57
C VAL A 104 -9.95 -14.21 -12.07
N GLU A 105 -8.67 -14.53 -11.86
CA GLU A 105 -8.13 -15.82 -12.23
C GLU A 105 -8.67 -16.96 -11.36
N ALA A 106 -8.90 -16.71 -10.06
CA ALA A 106 -9.55 -17.64 -9.16
C ALA A 106 -11.01 -17.91 -9.56
N GLU A 107 -11.77 -16.88 -9.92
CA GLU A 107 -13.15 -17.01 -10.41
C GLU A 107 -13.22 -17.92 -11.64
N ARG A 108 -12.33 -17.71 -12.63
CA ARG A 108 -12.23 -18.59 -13.81
C ARG A 108 -11.87 -20.03 -13.45
N ALA A 109 -10.99 -20.23 -12.47
CA ALA A 109 -10.63 -21.56 -11.99
C ALA A 109 -11.78 -22.24 -11.26
N MET A 110 -12.54 -21.50 -10.43
CA MET A 110 -13.75 -21.99 -9.77
C MET A 110 -14.82 -22.36 -10.80
N GLY A 111 -15.02 -21.58 -11.86
CA GLY A 111 -15.95 -21.91 -12.93
C GLY A 111 -15.64 -23.25 -13.61
N ARG A 112 -14.36 -23.54 -13.88
CA ARG A 112 -13.94 -24.86 -14.39
C ARG A 112 -14.18 -25.99 -13.38
N ALA A 113 -13.88 -25.74 -12.10
CA ALA A 113 -14.12 -26.72 -11.05
C ALA A 113 -15.62 -27.03 -10.88
N LEU A 114 -16.50 -26.03 -10.98
CA LEU A 114 -17.96 -26.22 -10.98
C LEU A 114 -18.40 -27.05 -12.19
N ALA A 115 -17.90 -26.76 -13.39
CA ALA A 115 -18.21 -27.55 -14.58
C ALA A 115 -17.78 -29.03 -14.44
N ALA A 116 -16.61 -29.29 -13.84
CA ALA A 116 -16.14 -30.64 -13.55
C ALA A 116 -16.99 -31.35 -12.49
N LEU A 117 -17.44 -30.63 -11.45
CA LEU A 117 -18.39 -31.14 -10.45
C LEU A 117 -19.73 -31.50 -11.09
N ASP A 118 -20.28 -30.64 -11.96
CA ASP A 118 -21.52 -30.91 -12.68
C ASP A 118 -21.39 -32.09 -13.66
N ALA A 119 -20.23 -32.25 -14.29
CA ALA A 119 -19.93 -33.42 -15.12
C ALA A 119 -19.89 -34.70 -14.28
N HIS A 120 -19.29 -34.64 -13.09
CA HIS A 120 -19.22 -35.77 -12.16
C HIS A 120 -20.61 -36.15 -11.61
N ASP A 121 -21.42 -35.19 -11.16
CA ASP A 121 -22.80 -35.44 -10.71
C ASP A 121 -23.63 -36.09 -11.82
N ARG A 122 -23.54 -35.62 -13.07
CA ARG A 122 -24.20 -36.26 -14.21
C ARG A 122 -23.74 -37.69 -14.45
N ALA A 123 -22.44 -37.97 -14.32
CA ALA A 123 -21.90 -39.32 -14.46
C ALA A 123 -22.39 -40.26 -13.36
N VAL A 124 -22.43 -39.79 -12.10
CA VAL A 124 -22.96 -40.55 -10.96
C VAL A 124 -24.44 -40.87 -11.16
N ARG A 125 -25.26 -39.88 -11.56
CA ARG A 125 -26.69 -40.10 -11.83
C ARG A 125 -26.92 -41.07 -12.99
N ALA A 126 -26.13 -40.96 -14.07
CA ALA A 126 -26.22 -41.88 -15.20
C ALA A 126 -25.84 -43.31 -14.80
N ALA A 127 -24.81 -43.48 -13.96
CA ALA A 127 -24.43 -44.77 -13.41
C ALA A 127 -25.55 -45.34 -12.52
N GLY A 128 -26.15 -44.52 -11.64
CA GLY A 128 -27.30 -44.92 -10.82
C GLY A 128 -28.50 -45.38 -11.66
N ALA A 129 -28.87 -44.62 -12.69
CA ALA A 129 -29.95 -45.00 -13.60
C ALA A 129 -29.67 -46.29 -14.37
N GLU A 130 -28.40 -46.57 -14.71
CA GLU A 130 -28.00 -47.83 -15.33
C GLU A 130 -28.15 -49.02 -14.37
N LEU A 131 -27.81 -48.86 -13.10
CA LEU A 131 -28.03 -49.90 -12.09
C LEU A 131 -29.51 -50.20 -11.90
N GLU A 132 -30.34 -49.16 -11.79
CA GLU A 132 -31.79 -49.30 -11.68
C GLU A 132 -32.37 -50.06 -12.89
N ARG A 133 -31.91 -49.74 -14.11
CA ARG A 133 -32.31 -50.46 -15.34
C ARG A 133 -31.93 -51.93 -15.32
N ARG A 134 -30.82 -52.30 -14.67
CA ARG A 134 -30.37 -53.68 -14.51
C ARG A 134 -31.10 -54.43 -13.40
N GLY A 135 -32.03 -53.77 -12.71
CA GLY A 135 -32.81 -54.37 -11.63
C GLY A 135 -32.06 -54.45 -10.29
N LEU A 136 -30.84 -53.90 -10.22
CA LEU A 136 -30.06 -53.82 -8.99
C LEU A 136 -30.65 -52.70 -8.12
N ARG A 137 -31.26 -53.06 -6.99
CA ARG A 137 -31.85 -52.12 -6.04
C ARG A 137 -30.99 -52.05 -4.79
N HIS A 138 -31.12 -50.95 -4.05
CA HIS A 138 -30.40 -50.71 -2.79
C HIS A 138 -30.57 -51.82 -1.71
N GLN A 139 -31.50 -52.76 -1.90
CA GLN A 139 -31.80 -53.87 -0.99
C GLN A 139 -31.11 -55.20 -1.39
N ASP A 140 -30.41 -55.23 -2.53
CA ASP A 140 -29.66 -56.40 -2.97
C ASP A 140 -28.25 -56.31 -2.35
N ASP A 141 -28.11 -56.90 -1.17
CA ASP A 141 -26.89 -56.89 -0.35
C ASP A 141 -25.61 -57.27 -1.16
N GLU A 142 -24.50 -56.65 -0.76
CA GLU A 142 -23.09 -56.82 -1.19
C GLU A 142 -22.56 -55.96 -2.36
N GLU A 143 -23.37 -55.57 -3.37
CA GLU A 143 -22.84 -54.81 -4.55
C GLU A 143 -23.23 -53.32 -4.63
N THR A 144 -24.15 -52.87 -3.78
CA THR A 144 -24.52 -51.45 -3.64
C THR A 144 -24.63 -51.04 -2.18
N GLY A 145 -23.58 -50.41 -1.64
CA GLY A 145 -23.53 -49.96 -0.25
C GLY A 145 -22.75 -48.66 -0.10
N ALA A 146 -23.19 -47.79 0.82
CA ALA A 146 -22.43 -46.64 1.28
C ALA A 146 -21.56 -47.05 2.45
N ASN A 147 -20.24 -46.89 2.32
CA ASN A 147 -19.30 -47.10 3.40
C ASN A 147 -19.46 -46.01 4.47
N LEU A 148 -18.97 -46.29 5.69
CA LEU A 148 -18.94 -45.32 6.80
C LEU A 148 -18.17 -44.04 6.47
N ASP A 149 -17.30 -44.07 5.46
CA ASP A 149 -16.54 -42.93 4.93
C ASP A 149 -17.29 -42.15 3.82
N GLY A 150 -18.55 -42.52 3.52
CA GLY A 150 -19.38 -41.90 2.50
C GLY A 150 -19.06 -42.30 1.06
N SER A 151 -18.09 -43.19 0.82
CA SER A 151 -17.91 -43.78 -0.53
C SER A 151 -19.04 -44.74 -0.87
N ALA A 152 -19.43 -44.78 -2.14
CA ALA A 152 -20.40 -45.76 -2.64
C ALA A 152 -19.69 -46.82 -3.47
N TRP A 153 -20.08 -48.08 -3.31
CA TRP A 153 -19.71 -49.14 -4.25
C TRP A 153 -20.88 -49.37 -5.21
N ILE A 154 -20.59 -49.36 -6.51
CA ILE A 154 -21.58 -49.49 -7.58
C ILE A 154 -21.02 -50.49 -8.59
N ALA A 155 -21.64 -51.68 -8.68
CA ALA A 155 -21.23 -52.75 -9.60
C ALA A 155 -19.72 -53.08 -9.51
N GLY A 156 -19.20 -53.21 -8.29
CA GLY A 156 -17.78 -53.50 -8.03
C GLY A 156 -16.81 -52.32 -8.22
N VAL A 157 -17.30 -51.12 -8.54
CA VAL A 157 -16.49 -49.90 -8.67
C VAL A 157 -16.69 -48.99 -7.46
N LYS A 158 -15.60 -48.55 -6.83
CA LYS A 158 -15.62 -47.55 -5.75
C LYS A 158 -15.82 -46.14 -6.32
N TRP A 159 -16.84 -45.46 -5.84
CA TRP A 159 -17.13 -44.05 -6.08
C TRP A 159 -16.82 -43.28 -4.79
N PRO A 160 -15.69 -42.55 -4.74
CA PRO A 160 -15.34 -41.78 -3.55
C PRO A 160 -16.33 -40.65 -3.32
N LEU A 161 -16.52 -40.28 -2.06
CA LEU A 161 -17.23 -39.05 -1.72
C LEU A 161 -16.47 -37.87 -2.30
N VAL A 162 -17.18 -36.85 -2.77
CA VAL A 162 -16.55 -35.62 -3.26
C VAL A 162 -16.93 -34.46 -2.35
N ASP A 163 -15.93 -33.88 -1.70
CA ASP A 163 -16.06 -32.61 -1.01
C ASP A 163 -15.95 -31.45 -2.01
N ALA A 164 -17.10 -31.03 -2.55
CA ALA A 164 -17.19 -29.93 -3.50
C ALA A 164 -16.61 -28.62 -2.93
N GLY A 165 -16.83 -28.35 -1.64
CA GLY A 165 -16.25 -27.18 -0.96
C GLY A 165 -14.72 -27.26 -0.91
N GLY A 166 -14.18 -28.43 -0.58
CA GLY A 166 -12.75 -28.70 -0.60
C GLY A 166 -12.11 -28.61 -1.99
N VAL A 167 -12.80 -29.05 -3.04
CA VAL A 167 -12.35 -28.90 -4.44
C VAL A 167 -12.27 -27.41 -4.81
N LEU A 168 -13.33 -26.65 -4.56
CA LEU A 168 -13.39 -25.22 -4.89
C LEU A 168 -12.36 -24.42 -4.10
N GLY A 169 -12.25 -24.67 -2.78
CA GLY A 169 -11.28 -24.00 -1.91
C GLY A 169 -9.84 -24.28 -2.34
N ARG A 170 -9.52 -25.50 -2.77
CA ARG A 170 -8.18 -25.87 -3.24
C ARG A 170 -7.86 -25.28 -4.62
N CYS A 171 -8.80 -25.29 -5.57
CA CYS A 171 -8.66 -24.60 -6.85
C CYS A 171 -8.41 -23.09 -6.67
N LEU A 172 -9.18 -22.46 -5.78
CA LEU A 172 -9.02 -21.05 -5.44
C LEU A 172 -7.65 -20.78 -4.84
N SER A 173 -7.25 -21.53 -3.81
CA SER A 173 -5.96 -21.33 -3.13
C SER A 173 -4.77 -21.55 -4.08
N GLU A 174 -4.78 -22.61 -4.89
CA GLU A 174 -3.73 -22.88 -5.88
C GLU A 174 -3.64 -21.74 -6.91
N ARG A 175 -4.77 -21.28 -7.45
CA ARG A 175 -4.76 -20.24 -8.48
C ARG A 175 -4.36 -18.87 -7.93
N VAL A 176 -4.84 -18.52 -6.74
CA VAL A 176 -4.42 -17.29 -6.07
C VAL A 176 -2.93 -17.35 -5.72
N THR A 177 -2.42 -18.50 -5.28
CA THR A 177 -0.98 -18.67 -4.98
C THR A 177 -0.11 -18.45 -6.22
N GLU A 178 -0.51 -18.97 -7.38
CA GLU A 178 0.23 -18.77 -8.64
C GLU A 178 0.32 -17.29 -9.07
N VAL A 179 -0.69 -16.47 -8.75
CA VAL A 179 -0.78 -15.07 -9.19
C VAL A 179 -0.25 -14.10 -8.13
N TRP A 180 -0.61 -14.33 -6.86
CA TRP A 180 -0.22 -13.49 -5.73
C TRP A 180 -0.11 -14.31 -4.43
N PRO A 181 1.07 -14.89 -4.13
CA PRO A 181 1.28 -15.73 -2.93
C PRO A 181 1.04 -15.04 -1.58
N ARG A 182 1.04 -13.70 -1.56
CA ARG A 182 0.80 -12.90 -0.34
C ARG A 182 -0.71 -12.65 -0.09
N HIS A 183 -1.59 -13.00 -1.01
CA HIS A 183 -3.03 -12.87 -0.82
C HIS A 183 -3.50 -13.75 0.35
N PRO A 184 -4.38 -13.26 1.25
CA PRO A 184 -4.98 -14.11 2.29
C PRO A 184 -5.62 -15.41 1.79
N LEU A 185 -6.21 -15.39 0.58
CA LEU A 185 -6.87 -16.54 -0.03
C LEU A 185 -5.88 -17.63 -0.50
N ALA A 186 -4.61 -17.29 -0.72
CA ALA A 186 -3.55 -18.27 -1.03
C ALA A 186 -3.23 -19.19 0.15
N ARG A 187 -3.63 -18.80 1.37
CA ARG A 187 -3.34 -19.52 2.62
C ARG A 187 -4.58 -20.13 3.25
N ALA A 188 -5.73 -20.02 2.59
CA ALA A 188 -6.98 -20.58 3.10
C ALA A 188 -6.89 -22.11 3.10
N VAL A 189 -6.88 -22.70 4.30
CA VAL A 189 -6.97 -24.14 4.49
C VAL A 189 -8.42 -24.48 4.78
N TRP A 190 -9.03 -25.22 3.87
CA TRP A 190 -10.40 -25.73 4.05
C TRP A 190 -10.28 -27.16 4.57
N PRO A 191 -10.74 -27.44 5.81
CA PRO A 191 -10.72 -28.80 6.32
C PRO A 191 -11.61 -29.69 5.42
N PRO A 192 -11.11 -30.86 4.98
CA PRO A 192 -11.90 -31.74 4.13
C PRO A 192 -13.12 -32.27 4.92
N TYR A 193 -14.30 -32.19 4.33
CA TYR A 193 -15.48 -32.86 4.85
C TYR A 193 -15.48 -34.33 4.37
N GLY A 194 -15.70 -35.31 5.26
CA GLY A 194 -15.90 -36.72 4.84
C GLY A 194 -14.66 -37.63 4.82
N GLY A 195 -13.59 -37.31 5.55
CA GLY A 195 -12.48 -38.24 5.81
C GLY A 195 -11.61 -38.58 4.58
N LEU A 196 -11.01 -39.78 4.57
CA LEU A 196 -10.05 -40.21 3.53
C LEU A 196 -10.69 -40.34 2.14
N SER A 197 -11.92 -40.86 2.05
CA SER A 197 -12.67 -40.99 0.79
C SER A 197 -12.91 -39.63 0.12
N ALA A 198 -13.27 -38.61 0.90
CA ALA A 198 -13.46 -37.26 0.39
C ALA A 198 -12.17 -36.62 -0.13
N VAL A 199 -11.03 -36.93 0.50
CA VAL A 199 -9.71 -36.51 0.04
C VAL A 199 -9.36 -37.16 -1.29
N GLU A 200 -9.61 -38.47 -1.43
CA GLU A 200 -9.42 -39.21 -2.69
C GLU A 200 -10.29 -38.63 -3.82
N GLY A 201 -11.59 -38.45 -3.57
CA GLY A 201 -12.52 -37.91 -4.57
C GLY A 201 -12.19 -36.48 -4.99
N ARG A 202 -11.79 -35.64 -4.02
CA ARG A 202 -11.28 -34.29 -4.31
C ARG A 202 -10.05 -34.35 -5.22
N ASP A 203 -9.07 -35.19 -4.91
CA ASP A 203 -7.81 -35.24 -5.64
C ASP A 203 -8.00 -35.77 -7.08
N VAL A 204 -8.93 -36.72 -7.28
CA VAL A 204 -9.35 -37.18 -8.61
C VAL A 204 -9.95 -36.03 -9.43
N LEU A 205 -10.88 -35.26 -8.86
CA LEU A 205 -11.49 -34.13 -9.56
C LEU A 205 -10.51 -32.99 -9.85
N LEU A 206 -9.62 -32.68 -8.91
CA LEU A 206 -8.55 -31.71 -9.15
C LEU A 206 -7.63 -32.16 -10.29
N GLY A 207 -7.37 -33.46 -10.41
CA GLY A 207 -6.65 -34.04 -11.55
C GLY A 207 -7.34 -33.76 -12.89
N LEU A 208 -8.66 -33.92 -12.96
CA LEU A 208 -9.46 -33.63 -14.16
C LEU A 208 -9.47 -32.14 -14.51
N VAL A 209 -9.71 -31.26 -13.52
CA VAL A 209 -9.69 -29.80 -13.70
C VAL A 209 -8.32 -29.32 -14.22
N ARG A 210 -7.23 -29.91 -13.74
CA ARG A 210 -5.86 -29.61 -14.22
C ARG A 210 -5.60 -30.14 -15.63
N ALA A 211 -6.17 -31.29 -15.99
CA ALA A 211 -6.04 -31.84 -17.33
C ALA A 211 -6.77 -30.98 -18.37
N GLU A 212 -7.95 -30.46 -18.04
CA GLU A 212 -8.68 -29.51 -18.89
C GLU A 212 -7.93 -28.20 -19.11
N ARG A 213 -7.15 -27.72 -18.12
CA ARG A 213 -6.32 -26.51 -18.25
C ARG A 213 -5.20 -26.65 -19.31
N ARG A 214 -4.80 -27.88 -19.65
CA ARG A 214 -3.72 -28.15 -20.63
C ARG A 214 -4.23 -28.30 -22.07
N ARG A 215 -5.55 -28.31 -22.27
CA ARG A 215 -6.19 -28.37 -23.59
C ARG A 215 -6.60 -26.97 -24.02
#